data_AF-A0A7W2G550-F1
#
_entry.id   AF-A0A7W2G550-F1
#
_cell.length_a   1.000
_cell.length_b   1.000
_cell.length_c   1.000
_cell.angle_alpha   90.00
_cell.angle_beta   90.00
_cell.angle_gamma   90.00
#
_symmetry.space_group_name_H-M   'P 1'
#
loop_
_entity.id
_entity.type
_entity.pdbx_description
1 polymer ?
#
loop_
_entity_poly.entity_id
_entity_poly.type
_entity_poly.pdbx_seq_one_letter_code
_entity_poly.pdbx_strand_id
1 'polypeptide(L)'
;MFFYRIKQFYWNLCSKINDNDLEFLRNNLNETEMKLFNKLSLSERKHSIRVAYDVEKICYRKNMDSKLLIKAALFHDIGKSLKRLNIIDKSIMVLLDKFTFGKMKKFNNCFKISKINIYYYHSKLGADILRKSGFNEKIIYFVENHDNKNIKDDKELNILKYCDNNN
;
A
#
# COMPACT_ATOMS: atom_id res chain seq x y z
N MET A 1 16.97 -3.29 -24.77
CA MET A 1 16.80 -2.74 -23.40
C MET A 1 15.34 -2.65 -22.96
N PHE A 2 14.42 -2.10 -23.76
CA PHE A 2 12.99 -1.97 -23.42
C PHE A 2 12.29 -3.31 -23.11
N PHE A 3 12.46 -4.31 -24.00
CA PHE A 3 11.91 -5.67 -23.80
C PHE A 3 12.46 -6.40 -22.56
N TYR A 4 13.70 -6.09 -22.15
CA TYR A 4 14.30 -6.67 -20.94
C TYR A 4 13.68 -6.09 -19.67
N ARG A 5 13.40 -4.77 -19.64
CA ARG A 5 12.68 -4.14 -18.53
C ARG A 5 11.23 -4.60 -18.47
N ILE A 6 10.57 -4.80 -19.62
CA ILE A 6 9.22 -5.39 -19.67
C ILE A 6 9.25 -6.83 -19.15
N LYS A 7 10.21 -7.65 -19.57
CA LYS A 7 10.35 -9.03 -19.09
C LYS A 7 10.64 -9.09 -17.59
N GLN A 8 11.54 -8.24 -17.08
CA GLN A 8 11.79 -8.09 -15.64
C GLN A 8 10.52 -7.66 -14.91
N PHE A 9 9.79 -6.66 -15.42
CA PHE A 9 8.52 -6.20 -14.88
C PHE A 9 7.48 -7.33 -14.80
N TYR A 10 7.28 -8.09 -15.87
CA TYR A 10 6.37 -9.24 -15.89
C TYR A 10 6.82 -10.38 -14.96
N TRP A 11 8.12 -10.71 -14.90
CA TRP A 11 8.61 -11.74 -13.97
C TRP A 11 8.48 -11.31 -12.51
N ASN A 12 8.77 -10.05 -12.24
CA ASN A 12 8.65 -9.42 -10.92
C ASN A 12 7.18 -9.35 -10.47
N LEU A 13 6.23 -9.13 -11.38
CA LEU A 13 4.79 -9.17 -11.10
C LEU A 13 4.24 -10.59 -10.91
N CYS A 14 4.78 -11.57 -11.63
CA CYS A 14 4.37 -12.97 -11.52
C CYS A 14 5.09 -13.76 -10.41
N SER A 15 6.09 -13.15 -9.75
CA SER A 15 6.80 -13.79 -8.64
C SER A 15 5.89 -13.93 -7.42
N LYS A 16 5.73 -15.16 -6.93
CA LYS A 16 4.98 -15.44 -5.70
C LYS A 16 5.72 -14.82 -4.51
N ILE A 17 4.97 -14.49 -3.46
CA ILE A 17 5.55 -14.18 -2.15
C ILE A 17 6.24 -15.46 -1.64
N ASN A 18 7.54 -15.38 -1.35
CA ASN A 18 8.37 -16.48 -0.88
C ASN A 18 8.56 -16.44 0.64
N ASP A 19 9.27 -17.42 1.20
CA ASP A 19 9.44 -17.52 2.66
C ASP A 19 10.23 -16.35 3.26
N ASN A 20 11.24 -15.83 2.54
CA ASN A 20 12.00 -14.65 2.97
C ASN A 20 11.12 -13.40 3.03
N ASP A 21 10.20 -13.24 2.07
CA ASP A 21 9.23 -12.15 2.08
C ASP A 21 8.29 -12.29 3.29
N LEU A 22 7.85 -13.51 3.61
CA LEU A 22 6.97 -13.77 4.76
C LEU A 22 7.66 -13.48 6.08
N GLU A 23 8.93 -13.87 6.22
CA GLU A 23 9.76 -13.55 7.38
C GLU A 23 9.97 -12.04 7.50
N PHE A 24 10.30 -11.36 6.40
CA PHE A 24 10.45 -9.91 6.38
C PHE A 24 9.17 -9.19 6.84
N LEU A 25 8.00 -9.65 6.38
CA LEU A 25 6.73 -9.11 6.81
C LEU A 25 6.46 -9.37 8.30
N ARG A 26 6.75 -10.58 8.81
CA ARG A 26 6.59 -10.91 10.24
C ARG A 26 7.49 -10.07 11.15
N ASN A 27 8.68 -9.71 10.67
CA ASN A 27 9.61 -8.87 11.43
C ASN A 27 9.18 -7.40 11.48
N ASN A 28 8.37 -6.94 10.52
CA ASN A 28 7.98 -5.52 10.38
C ASN A 28 6.51 -5.23 10.73
N LEU A 29 5.64 -6.23 10.62
CA LEU A 29 4.19 -6.10 10.79
C LEU A 29 3.68 -6.97 11.94
N ASN A 30 2.82 -6.41 12.77
CA ASN A 30 2.02 -7.19 13.72
C ASN A 30 0.82 -7.88 13.04
N GLU A 31 0.09 -8.72 13.76
CA GLU A 31 -1.06 -9.47 13.25
C GLU A 31 -2.16 -8.59 12.62
N THR A 32 -2.44 -7.42 13.21
CA THR A 32 -3.47 -6.50 12.69
C THR A 32 -3.00 -5.81 11.41
N GLU A 33 -1.73 -5.42 11.37
CA GLU A 33 -1.08 -4.80 10.21
C GLU A 33 -0.96 -5.82 9.06
N MET A 34 -0.62 -7.07 9.36
CA MET A 34 -0.56 -8.15 8.38
C MET A 34 -1.94 -8.42 7.75
N LYS A 35 -3.00 -8.45 8.56
CA LYS A 35 -4.39 -8.57 8.06
C LYS A 35 -4.76 -7.41 7.14
N LEU A 36 -4.33 -6.20 7.47
CA LEU A 36 -4.55 -5.03 6.62
C LEU A 36 -3.76 -5.13 5.30
N PHE A 37 -2.48 -5.47 5.37
CA PHE A 37 -1.59 -5.65 4.22
C PHE A 37 -2.12 -6.73 3.26
N ASN A 38 -2.70 -7.81 3.79
CA ASN A 38 -3.31 -8.88 2.99
C ASN A 38 -4.54 -8.46 2.17
N LYS A 39 -5.10 -7.25 2.38
CA LYS A 39 -6.17 -6.71 1.53
C LYS A 39 -5.69 -6.28 0.14
N LEU A 40 -4.39 -5.99 -0.01
CA LEU A 40 -3.76 -5.72 -1.31
C LEU A 40 -3.85 -6.95 -2.23
N SER A 41 -3.77 -6.74 -3.55
CA SER A 41 -3.58 -7.85 -4.48
C SER A 41 -2.21 -8.48 -4.29
N LEU A 42 -2.01 -9.70 -4.79
CA LEU A 42 -0.69 -10.34 -4.75
C LEU A 42 0.39 -9.48 -5.42
N SER A 43 0.06 -8.83 -6.55
CA SER A 43 0.96 -7.95 -7.28
C SER A 43 1.36 -6.72 -6.46
N GLU A 44 0.39 -6.03 -5.85
CA GLU A 44 0.69 -4.84 -5.02
C GLU A 44 1.48 -5.25 -3.78
N ARG A 45 1.15 -6.38 -3.14
CA ARG A 45 1.94 -6.87 -1.99
C ARG A 45 3.39 -7.12 -2.37
N LYS A 46 3.63 -7.80 -3.50
CA LYS A 46 4.98 -8.09 -3.95
C LYS A 46 5.74 -6.83 -4.32
N HIS A 47 5.08 -5.86 -4.97
CA HIS A 47 5.62 -4.52 -5.23
C HIS A 47 6.06 -3.84 -3.92
N SER A 48 5.15 -3.67 -2.96
CA SER A 48 5.44 -2.98 -1.71
C SER A 48 6.54 -3.66 -0.90
N ILE A 49 6.67 -4.99 -0.95
CA ILE A 49 7.77 -5.73 -0.31
C ILE A 49 9.12 -5.38 -0.96
N ARG A 50 9.20 -5.31 -2.30
CA ARG A 50 10.44 -4.91 -2.97
C ARG A 50 10.83 -3.47 -2.64
N VAL A 51 9.86 -2.55 -2.66
CA VAL A 51 10.08 -1.16 -2.26
C VAL A 51 10.62 -1.09 -0.83
N ALA A 52 10.05 -1.88 0.09
CA ALA A 52 10.50 -1.95 1.47
C ALA A 52 11.93 -2.49 1.62
N TYR A 53 12.32 -3.51 0.85
CA TYR A 53 13.71 -3.99 0.81
C TYR A 53 14.68 -2.92 0.31
N ASP A 54 14.32 -2.19 -0.74
CA ASP A 54 15.18 -1.12 -1.26
C ASP A 54 15.29 0.04 -0.26
N VAL A 55 14.20 0.39 0.43
CA VAL A 55 14.20 1.38 1.51
C VAL A 55 15.15 0.94 2.63
N GLU A 56 15.04 -0.29 3.12
CA GLU A 56 15.92 -0.83 4.16
C GLU A 56 17.39 -0.72 3.77
N LYS A 57 17.72 -1.15 2.54
CA LYS A 57 19.08 -1.11 2.00
C LYS A 57 19.65 0.30 1.88
N ILE A 58 18.83 1.27 1.45
CA ILE A 58 19.26 2.67 1.34
C ILE A 58 19.45 3.28 2.73
N CYS A 59 18.53 3.04 3.66
CA CYS A 59 18.63 3.55 5.03
C CYS A 59 19.86 3.00 5.75
N TYR A 60 20.13 1.70 5.60
CA TYR A 60 21.34 1.07 6.14
C TYR A 60 22.62 1.77 5.64
N ARG A 61 22.72 2.00 4.32
CA ARG A 61 23.87 2.69 3.71
C ARG A 61 24.02 4.15 4.16
N LYS A 62 22.92 4.81 4.50
CA LYS A 62 22.90 6.20 4.97
C LYS A 62 22.97 6.32 6.51
N ASN A 63 23.06 5.20 7.23
CA ASN A 63 22.99 5.14 8.68
C ASN A 63 21.75 5.86 9.26
N MET A 64 20.59 5.60 8.64
CA MET A 64 19.29 6.18 9.03
C MET A 64 18.38 5.10 9.64
N ASP A 65 17.53 5.49 10.60
CA ASP A 65 16.48 4.61 11.10
C ASP A 65 15.46 4.32 10.00
N SER A 66 15.28 3.03 9.70
CA SER A 66 14.43 2.55 8.61
C SER A 66 13.04 2.11 9.08
N LYS A 67 12.80 1.95 10.39
CA LYS A 67 11.63 1.20 10.90
C LYS A 67 10.29 1.78 10.43
N LEU A 68 10.12 3.09 10.55
CA LEU A 68 8.88 3.76 10.11
C LEU A 68 8.79 3.83 8.59
N LEU A 69 9.91 3.99 7.89
CA LEU A 69 9.95 4.13 6.44
C LEU A 69 9.70 2.79 5.72
N ILE A 70 10.22 1.69 6.26
CA ILE A 70 9.90 0.32 5.81
C ILE A 70 8.40 0.08 5.94
N LYS A 71 7.81 0.44 7.10
CA LYS A 71 6.37 0.29 7.30
C LYS A 71 5.57 1.18 6.32
N ALA A 72 5.98 2.42 6.10
CA ALA A 72 5.38 3.27 5.08
C ALA A 72 5.49 2.66 3.68
N ALA A 73 6.64 2.08 3.32
CA ALA A 73 6.84 1.39 2.04
C ALA A 73 5.91 0.18 1.88
N LEU A 74 5.68 -0.60 2.93
CA LEU A 74 4.73 -1.72 2.88
C LEU A 74 3.28 -1.27 2.69
N PHE A 75 2.92 -0.06 3.13
CA PHE A 75 1.54 0.43 3.09
C PHE A 75 1.27 1.57 2.10
N HIS A 76 2.26 2.09 1.37
CA HIS A 76 2.09 3.24 0.48
C HIS A 76 0.93 3.04 -0.52
N ASP A 77 0.77 1.80 -0.99
CA ASP A 77 -0.25 1.40 -1.94
C ASP A 77 -1.56 0.89 -1.33
N ILE A 78 -1.74 0.94 -0.01
CA ILE A 78 -2.90 0.32 0.66
C ILE A 78 -4.24 0.86 0.17
N GLY A 79 -4.29 2.10 -0.33
CA GLY A 79 -5.49 2.66 -0.97
C GLY A 79 -5.96 1.87 -2.21
N LYS A 80 -5.06 1.19 -2.92
CA LYS A 80 -5.39 0.33 -4.06
C LYS A 80 -6.19 -0.93 -3.65
N SER A 81 -6.17 -1.30 -2.36
CA SER A 81 -7.02 -2.39 -1.84
C SER A 81 -8.51 -2.11 -2.02
N LEU A 82 -8.92 -0.83 -2.08
CA LEU A 82 -10.30 -0.42 -2.34
C LEU A 82 -10.80 -0.84 -3.73
N LYS A 83 -9.90 -1.12 -4.69
CA LYS A 83 -10.29 -1.63 -6.02
C LYS A 83 -10.79 -3.06 -5.93
N ARG A 84 -10.13 -3.87 -5.10
CA ARG A 84 -10.52 -5.26 -4.83
C ARG A 84 -11.79 -5.30 -4.00
N LEU A 85 -11.86 -4.42 -3.00
CA LEU A 85 -13.07 -4.17 -2.24
C LEU A 85 -14.18 -3.77 -3.21
N ASN A 86 -14.15 -2.73 -4.04
CA ASN A 86 -15.26 -2.42 -4.98
C ASN A 86 -15.80 -3.60 -5.84
N ILE A 87 -14.93 -4.55 -6.24
CA ILE A 87 -15.35 -5.77 -6.96
C ILE A 87 -16.05 -6.77 -6.02
N ILE A 88 -15.54 -6.95 -4.81
CA ILE A 88 -16.08 -7.86 -3.78
C ILE A 88 -17.18 -7.20 -2.93
N ASP A 89 -17.17 -5.89 -2.80
CA ASP A 89 -18.05 -5.05 -1.99
C ASP A 89 -19.43 -5.07 -2.58
N LYS A 90 -19.59 -5.21 -3.90
CA LYS A 90 -20.93 -5.36 -4.48
C LYS A 90 -21.60 -6.66 -4.02
N SER A 91 -20.85 -7.74 -3.83
CA SER A 91 -21.38 -9.01 -3.33
C SER A 91 -21.44 -9.06 -1.80
N ILE A 92 -20.44 -8.52 -1.10
CA ILE A 92 -20.42 -8.40 0.36
C ILE A 92 -21.48 -7.41 0.85
N MET A 93 -21.73 -6.30 0.15
CA MET A 93 -22.77 -5.33 0.50
C MET A 93 -24.17 -5.92 0.31
N VAL A 94 -24.41 -6.73 -0.73
CA VAL A 94 -25.68 -7.47 -0.88
C VAL A 94 -25.89 -8.45 0.27
N LEU A 95 -24.83 -9.08 0.77
CA LEU A 95 -24.89 -9.97 1.93
C LEU A 95 -25.04 -9.19 3.25
N LEU A 96 -24.26 -8.12 3.46
CA LEU A 96 -24.26 -7.31 4.69
C LEU A 96 -25.51 -6.45 4.83
N ASP A 97 -26.08 -5.91 3.75
CA ASP A 97 -27.35 -5.17 3.80
C ASP A 97 -28.51 -6.08 4.25
N LYS A 98 -28.44 -7.36 3.86
CA LYS A 98 -29.36 -8.42 4.30
C LYS A 98 -29.17 -8.80 5.78
N PHE A 99 -27.93 -8.75 6.29
CA PHE A 99 -27.62 -9.01 7.70
C PHE A 99 -27.78 -7.81 8.63
N THR A 100 -27.73 -6.57 8.11
CA THR A 100 -27.77 -5.32 8.91
C THR A 100 -29.11 -4.57 8.81
N PHE A 101 -30.13 -5.19 8.21
CA PHE A 101 -31.48 -4.63 8.05
C PHE A 101 -31.50 -3.18 7.51
N GLY A 102 -30.67 -2.89 6.50
CA GLY A 102 -30.73 -1.60 5.78
C GLY A 102 -30.07 -0.40 6.45
N LYS A 103 -29.33 -0.56 7.57
CA LYS A 103 -28.67 0.55 8.28
C LYS A 103 -27.41 1.09 7.58
N MET A 104 -26.92 0.44 6.52
CA MET A 104 -25.71 0.83 5.78
C MET A 104 -25.89 2.03 4.84
N LYS A 105 -27.11 2.57 4.68
CA LYS A 105 -27.45 3.63 3.70
C LYS A 105 -26.63 4.93 3.81
N LYS A 106 -26.02 5.24 4.96
CA LYS A 106 -25.17 6.43 5.15
C LYS A 106 -23.75 6.31 4.57
N PHE A 107 -23.25 5.11 4.30
CA PHE A 107 -21.88 4.89 3.80
C PHE A 107 -21.76 4.89 2.27
N ASN A 108 -22.89 4.89 1.55
CA ASN A 108 -22.93 4.79 0.08
C ASN A 108 -22.24 5.95 -0.67
N ASN A 109 -22.17 7.15 -0.10
CA ASN A 109 -21.57 8.30 -0.78
C ASN A 109 -20.03 8.26 -0.78
N CYS A 110 -19.40 7.56 0.16
CA CYS A 110 -17.93 7.43 0.20
C CYS A 110 -17.39 6.45 -0.86
N PHE A 111 -18.23 5.54 -1.36
CA PHE A 111 -17.81 4.38 -2.17
C PHE A 111 -18.00 4.51 -3.68
N LYS A 112 -18.44 5.68 -4.18
CA LYS A 112 -18.48 5.98 -5.63
C LYS A 112 -17.06 6.28 -6.16
N ILE A 113 -16.15 5.32 -6.03
CA ILE A 113 -14.77 5.47 -6.47
C ILE A 113 -14.58 4.68 -7.77
N SER A 114 -14.47 5.39 -8.90
CA SER A 114 -14.12 4.78 -10.18
C SER A 114 -12.69 4.21 -10.14
N LYS A 115 -12.35 3.24 -11.01
CA LYS A 115 -10.97 2.74 -11.13
C LYS A 115 -9.94 3.86 -11.37
N ILE A 116 -10.36 4.93 -12.06
CA ILE A 116 -9.56 6.13 -12.33
C ILE A 116 -9.35 6.95 -11.05
N ASN A 117 -10.40 7.13 -10.24
CA ASN A 117 -10.31 7.83 -8.97
C ASN A 117 -9.38 7.11 -7.98
N ILE A 118 -9.38 5.76 -7.94
CA ILE A 118 -8.44 5.03 -7.08
C ILE A 118 -7.01 5.35 -7.50
N TYR A 119 -6.69 5.31 -8.79
CA TYR A 119 -5.33 5.59 -9.25
C TYR A 119 -4.84 6.99 -8.82
N TYR A 120 -5.67 8.03 -8.98
CA TYR A 120 -5.27 9.40 -8.62
C TYR A 120 -5.32 9.69 -7.11
N TYR A 121 -6.13 8.97 -6.33
CA TYR A 121 -6.34 9.25 -4.92
C TYR A 121 -5.86 8.13 -3.98
N HIS A 122 -5.17 7.10 -4.47
CA HIS A 122 -4.79 5.94 -3.64
C HIS A 122 -3.90 6.32 -2.45
N SER A 123 -3.02 7.30 -2.59
CA SER A 123 -2.18 7.84 -1.51
C SER A 123 -3.06 8.43 -0.39
N LYS A 124 -4.03 9.28 -0.73
CA LYS A 124 -4.97 9.88 0.23
C LYS A 124 -5.92 8.85 0.85
N LEU A 125 -6.48 7.95 0.03
CA LEU A 125 -7.34 6.86 0.50
C LEU A 125 -6.56 5.90 1.41
N GLY A 126 -5.29 5.65 1.10
CA GLY A 126 -4.38 4.86 1.91
C GLY A 126 -4.14 5.50 3.26
N ALA A 127 -3.84 6.80 3.28
CA ALA A 127 -3.70 7.58 4.51
C ALA A 127 -4.97 7.51 5.38
N ASP A 128 -6.16 7.62 4.78
CA ASP A 128 -7.43 7.49 5.50
C ASP A 128 -7.65 6.09 6.09
N ILE A 129 -7.26 5.03 5.37
CA ILE A 129 -7.32 3.64 5.86
C ILE A 129 -6.39 3.47 7.08
N LEU A 130 -5.16 4.00 6.98
CA LEU A 130 -4.17 3.90 8.04
C LEU A 130 -4.57 4.70 9.29
N ARG A 131 -5.11 5.90 9.10
CA ARG A 131 -5.63 6.76 10.18
C ARG A 131 -6.75 6.06 10.96
N LYS A 132 -7.70 5.45 10.26
CA LYS A 132 -8.78 4.65 10.89
C LYS A 132 -8.27 3.40 11.60
N SER A 133 -7.10 2.90 11.19
CA SER A 133 -6.46 1.72 11.77
C SER A 133 -5.48 2.06 12.89
N GLY A 134 -5.35 3.33 13.28
CA GLY A 134 -4.52 3.79 14.39
C GLY A 134 -3.01 3.77 14.14
N PHE A 135 -2.58 3.93 12.88
CA PHE A 135 -1.16 4.00 12.54
C PHE A 135 -0.51 5.30 13.03
N ASN A 136 0.82 5.28 13.16
CA ASN A 136 1.62 6.46 13.49
C ASN A 136 1.47 7.56 12.41
N GLU A 137 1.29 8.81 12.83
CA GLU A 137 1.10 9.96 11.94
C GLU A 137 2.24 10.17 10.94
N LYS A 138 3.49 9.82 11.29
CA LYS A 138 4.63 9.90 10.37
C LYS A 138 4.49 8.89 9.22
N ILE A 139 3.98 7.70 9.49
CA ILE A 139 3.68 6.69 8.46
C ILE A 139 2.55 7.19 7.57
N ILE A 140 1.48 7.72 8.17
CA ILE A 140 0.33 8.28 7.43
C ILE A 140 0.79 9.40 6.51
N TYR A 141 1.64 10.31 7.01
CA TYR A 141 2.23 11.39 6.22
C TYR A 141 3.03 10.87 5.01
N PHE A 142 3.87 9.85 5.19
CA PHE A 142 4.62 9.27 4.07
C PHE A 142 3.70 8.64 3.03
N VAL A 143 2.70 7.89 3.46
CA VAL A 143 1.72 7.26 2.56
C VAL A 143 0.86 8.30 1.86
N GLU A 144 0.46 9.38 2.52
CA GLU A 144 -0.32 10.44 1.89
C GLU A 144 0.47 11.21 0.82
N ASN A 145 1.79 11.35 1.01
CA ASN A 145 2.63 12.25 0.23
C ASN A 145 3.61 11.56 -0.73
N HIS A 146 3.60 10.22 -0.83
CA HIS A 146 4.54 9.51 -1.71
C HIS A 146 4.39 9.91 -3.18
N ASP A 147 3.19 10.25 -3.67
CA ASP A 147 3.00 10.76 -5.04
C ASP A 147 3.17 12.28 -5.18
N ASN A 148 3.37 13.00 -4.08
CA ASN A 148 3.36 14.46 -4.07
C ASN A 148 4.69 15.02 -4.60
N LYS A 149 4.70 15.46 -5.87
CA LYS A 149 5.90 16.00 -6.53
C LYS A 149 6.36 17.37 -6.03
N ASN A 150 5.53 18.07 -5.25
CA ASN A 150 5.85 19.40 -4.75
C ASN A 150 6.74 19.36 -3.49
N ILE A 151 6.72 18.25 -2.75
CA ILE A 151 7.56 18.08 -1.55
C ILE A 151 8.91 17.52 -1.96
N LYS A 152 9.96 18.35 -1.86
CA LYS A 152 11.34 18.03 -2.24
C LYS A 152 12.33 18.02 -1.08
N ASP A 153 12.04 18.73 0.01
CA ASP A 153 12.99 18.93 1.12
C ASP A 153 12.90 17.85 2.21
N ASP A 154 12.24 16.73 1.92
CA ASP A 154 12.06 15.61 2.84
C ASP A 154 12.88 14.40 2.40
N LYS A 155 14.00 14.15 3.10
CA LYS A 155 14.95 13.09 2.76
C LYS A 155 14.34 11.69 2.84
N GLU A 156 13.53 11.42 3.86
CA GLU A 156 12.93 10.09 4.07
C GLU A 156 11.83 9.84 3.03
N LEU A 157 10.97 10.83 2.79
CA LEU A 157 9.95 10.74 1.75
C LEU A 157 10.57 10.59 0.35
N ASN A 158 11.68 11.27 0.09
CA ASN A 158 12.40 11.14 -1.18
C ASN A 158 13.02 9.75 -1.36
N ILE A 159 13.46 9.09 -0.29
CA ILE A 159 13.91 7.69 -0.36
C ILE A 159 12.73 6.80 -0.74
N LEU A 160 11.57 6.95 -0.09
CA LEU A 160 10.37 6.18 -0.43
C LEU A 160 9.97 6.36 -1.90
N LYS A 161 9.89 7.62 -2.36
CA LYS A 161 9.62 7.98 -3.77
C LYS A 161 10.62 7.33 -4.73
N TYR A 162 11.90 7.40 -4.39
CA TYR A 162 12.95 6.83 -5.23
C TYR A 162 12.83 5.31 -5.33
N CYS A 163 12.59 4.61 -4.21
CA CYS A 163 12.42 3.16 -4.19
C CYS A 163 11.17 2.71 -4.96
N ASP A 164 10.06 3.43 -4.80
CA ASP A 164 8.80 3.12 -5.48
C ASP A 164 8.92 3.25 -7.00
N ASN A 165 9.51 4.35 -7.50
CA ASN A 165 9.71 4.57 -8.93
C ASN A 165 10.67 3.57 -9.61
N ASN A 166 11.47 2.83 -8.83
CA ASN A 166 12.43 1.85 -9.35
C ASN A 166 11.92 0.40 -9.34
N ASN A 167 10.67 0.16 -8.89
CA ASN A 167 10.08 -1.18 -8.72
C ASN A 167 8.86 -1.46 -9.58
#